data_AF-A0A7W0TCG6-F1
#
_entry.id   AF-A0A7W0TCG6-F1
#
_cell.length_a   1.000
_cell.length_b   1.000
_cell.length_c   1.000
_cell.angle_alpha   90.00
_cell.angle_beta   90.00
_cell.angle_gamma   90.00
#
_symmetry.space_group_name_H-M   'P 1'
#
loop_
_entity.id
_entity.type
_entity.pdbx_description
1 polymer ?
#
loop_
_entity_poly.entity_id
_entity_poly.type
_entity_poly.pdbx_seq_one_letter_code
_entity_poly.pdbx_strand_id
1 'polypeptide(L)'
;GLPRGARLAALAAFLLTVAQIPLGAVTIALDLHPLAVMAHFLLALVVLALTAVVGLEAWSHVAGLARPAGPGWLRRIVTWVGLPACAALVVTGAVATASGPHPGADEDVKRLGLEIVDTVYVHVRVAAAFGLGVLFIGWFLVRIRDRYPGLLWLWGVLLVALGAQAVVGEVQYRTALPWGLVLVHVFLSAAIWALSVAVAYALWRPPAALTTRQ
;
A
#
# COMPACT_ATOMS: atom_id res chain seq x y z
N GLY A 1 19.74 -15.69 13.43
CA GLY A 1 20.10 -14.56 12.56
C GLY A 1 19.13 -14.46 11.41
N LEU A 2 18.87 -13.25 10.90
CA LEU A 2 17.92 -13.00 9.81
C LEU A 2 18.33 -13.69 8.48
N PRO A 3 17.35 -14.14 7.66
CA PRO A 3 17.63 -14.74 6.37
C PRO A 3 18.33 -13.76 5.41
N ARG A 4 19.04 -14.28 4.40
CA ARG A 4 19.73 -13.44 3.40
C ARG A 4 18.79 -12.45 2.72
N GLY A 5 17.58 -12.88 2.38
CA GLY A 5 16.56 -12.01 1.77
C GLY A 5 16.19 -10.82 2.64
N ALA A 6 15.98 -11.01 3.94
CA ALA A 6 15.66 -9.93 4.88
C ALA A 6 16.82 -8.91 4.99
N ARG A 7 18.08 -9.38 4.99
CA ARG A 7 19.25 -8.50 5.01
C ARG A 7 19.39 -7.69 3.72
N LEU A 8 19.13 -8.31 2.57
CA LEU A 8 19.12 -7.61 1.28
C LEU A 8 17.97 -6.60 1.20
N ALA A 9 16.78 -6.93 1.70
CA ALA A 9 15.65 -6.02 1.78
C ALA A 9 15.95 -4.81 2.70
N ALA A 10 16.62 -5.04 3.83
CA ALA A 10 17.05 -3.97 4.74
C ALA A 10 18.10 -3.05 4.08
N LEU A 11 19.10 -3.62 3.41
CA LEU A 11 20.08 -2.83 2.65
C LEU A 11 19.41 -2.02 1.53
N ALA A 12 18.50 -2.64 0.78
CA ALA A 12 17.74 -1.96 -0.26
C ALA A 12 16.88 -0.82 0.31
N ALA A 13 16.15 -1.05 1.41
CA ALA A 13 15.37 -0.02 2.07
C ALA A 13 16.25 1.17 2.52
N PHE A 14 17.42 0.90 3.10
CA PHE A 14 18.39 1.93 3.47
C PHE A 14 18.88 2.73 2.26
N LEU A 15 19.37 2.05 1.21
CA LEU A 15 19.89 2.71 0.01
C LEU A 15 18.81 3.53 -0.71
N LEU A 16 17.58 3.01 -0.81
CA LEU A 16 16.47 3.73 -1.41
C LEU A 16 16.02 4.92 -0.56
N THR A 17 16.09 4.83 0.77
CA THR A 17 15.85 5.97 1.67
C THR A 17 16.90 7.05 1.45
N VAL A 18 18.18 6.69 1.31
CA VAL A 18 19.23 7.65 0.95
C VAL A 18 18.95 8.29 -0.41
N ALA A 19 18.48 7.50 -1.39
CA ALA A 19 18.11 7.99 -2.72
C ALA A 19 16.87 8.93 -2.71
N GLN A 20 16.02 8.88 -1.68
CA GLN A 20 14.92 9.83 -1.53
C GLN A 20 15.42 11.26 -1.33
N ILE A 21 16.58 11.47 -0.69
CA ILE A 21 17.14 12.80 -0.41
C ILE A 21 17.39 13.59 -1.71
N PRO A 22 18.23 13.10 -2.66
CA PRO A 22 18.46 13.82 -3.91
C PRO A 22 17.18 13.87 -4.76
N LEU A 23 16.32 12.85 -4.74
CA LEU A 23 15.06 12.88 -5.49
C LEU A 23 14.13 13.98 -4.98
N GLY A 24 14.03 14.17 -3.66
CA GLY A 24 13.27 15.27 -3.06
C GLY A 24 13.84 16.64 -3.44
N ALA A 25 15.17 16.79 -3.44
CA ALA A 25 15.82 18.01 -3.90
C ALA A 25 15.53 18.30 -5.40
N VAL A 26 15.55 17.27 -6.25
CA VAL A 26 15.15 17.38 -7.66
C VAL A 26 13.68 17.78 -7.80
N THR A 27 12.78 17.22 -6.98
CA THR A 27 11.36 17.59 -7.00
C THR A 27 11.15 19.07 -6.68
N ILE A 28 11.91 19.63 -5.73
CA ILE A 28 11.89 21.07 -5.43
C ILE A 28 12.48 21.88 -6.60
N ALA A 29 13.62 21.47 -7.15
CA ALA A 29 14.27 22.15 -8.27
C ALA A 29 13.47 22.13 -9.58
N LEU A 30 12.48 21.23 -9.68
CA LEU A 30 11.54 21.14 -10.81
C LEU A 30 10.18 21.78 -10.50
N ASP A 31 10.12 22.66 -9.49
CA ASP A 31 8.90 23.37 -9.07
C ASP A 31 7.74 22.40 -8.84
N LEU A 32 8.00 21.30 -8.12
CA LEU A 32 7.02 20.26 -7.80
C LEU A 32 6.38 19.60 -9.04
N HIS A 33 7.14 19.46 -10.13
CA HIS A 33 6.68 18.77 -11.33
C HIS A 33 5.99 17.43 -10.98
N PRO A 34 4.79 17.15 -11.52
CA PRO A 34 3.93 16.07 -11.03
C PRO A 34 4.60 14.71 -11.13
N LEU A 35 5.35 14.46 -12.20
CA LEU A 35 6.11 13.21 -12.35
C LEU A 35 7.22 13.06 -11.30
N ALA A 36 7.86 14.14 -10.88
CA ALA A 36 8.91 14.11 -9.85
C ALA A 36 8.30 13.85 -8.46
N VAL A 37 7.17 14.50 -8.15
CA VAL A 37 6.40 14.25 -6.91
C VAL A 37 5.90 12.80 -6.87
N MET A 38 5.31 12.30 -7.96
CA MET A 38 4.85 10.92 -8.08
C MET A 38 6.01 9.92 -7.93
N ALA A 39 7.14 10.16 -8.60
CA ALA A 39 8.32 9.30 -8.49
C ALA A 39 8.84 9.24 -7.05
N HIS A 40 8.91 10.39 -6.37
CA HIS A 40 9.31 10.48 -4.98
C HIS A 40 8.38 9.66 -4.08
N PHE A 41 7.07 9.89 -4.20
CA PHE A 41 6.04 9.17 -3.43
C PHE A 41 6.04 7.66 -3.68
N LEU A 42 6.07 7.21 -4.94
CA LEU A 42 6.07 5.79 -5.28
C LEU A 42 7.33 5.09 -4.79
N LEU A 43 8.49 5.76 -4.85
CA LEU A 43 9.72 5.22 -4.29
C LEU A 43 9.65 5.12 -2.75
N ALA A 44 9.02 6.08 -2.07
CA ALA A 44 8.74 5.98 -0.64
C ALA A 44 7.88 4.75 -0.29
N LEU A 45 6.89 4.41 -1.13
CA LEU A 45 6.08 3.20 -0.93
C LEU A 45 6.85 1.91 -1.14
N VAL A 46 7.84 1.89 -2.04
CA VAL A 46 8.76 0.75 -2.17
C VAL A 46 9.58 0.60 -0.89
N VAL A 47 10.13 1.69 -0.37
CA VAL A 47 10.85 1.69 0.93
C VAL A 47 9.95 1.19 2.05
N LEU A 48 8.70 1.65 2.10
CA LEU A 48 7.71 1.22 3.09
C LEU A 48 7.42 -0.27 3.01
N ALA A 49 7.24 -0.82 1.80
CA ALA A 49 7.03 -2.25 1.60
C ALA A 49 8.23 -3.09 2.06
N LEU A 50 9.45 -2.69 1.69
CA LEU A 50 10.67 -3.37 2.11
C LEU A 50 10.84 -3.33 3.63
N THR A 51 10.59 -2.17 4.23
CA THR A 51 10.67 -1.98 5.68
C THR A 51 9.61 -2.81 6.41
N ALA A 52 8.38 -2.89 5.88
CA ALA A 52 7.34 -3.76 6.43
C ALA A 52 7.75 -5.24 6.38
N VAL A 53 8.33 -5.71 5.26
CA VAL A 53 8.85 -7.08 5.15
C VAL A 53 9.99 -7.32 6.15
N VAL A 54 10.94 -6.39 6.30
CA VAL A 54 12.03 -6.50 7.28
C VAL A 54 11.48 -6.57 8.71
N GLY A 55 10.51 -5.73 9.05
CA GLY A 55 9.85 -5.74 10.35
C GLY A 55 9.13 -7.06 10.63
N LEU A 56 8.43 -7.60 9.63
CA LEU A 56 7.76 -8.89 9.73
C LEU A 56 8.75 -10.06 9.83
N GLU A 57 9.87 -10.03 9.11
CA GLU A 57 10.95 -11.01 9.22
C GLU A 57 11.62 -10.96 10.61
N ALA A 58 11.85 -9.77 11.15
CA ALA A 58 12.35 -9.60 12.51
C ALA A 58 11.36 -10.14 13.55
N TRP A 59 10.07 -9.85 13.39
CA TRP A 59 9.04 -10.38 14.26
C TRP A 59 8.94 -11.90 14.17
N SER A 60 8.90 -12.46 12.95
CA SER A 60 8.94 -13.90 12.69
C SER A 60 10.19 -14.57 13.27
N HIS A 61 11.33 -13.87 13.32
CA HIS A 61 12.56 -14.42 13.90
C HIS A 61 12.42 -14.67 15.41
N VAL A 62 11.71 -13.76 16.11
CA VAL A 62 11.48 -13.85 17.55
C VAL A 62 10.29 -14.75 17.88
N ALA A 63 9.17 -14.59 17.17
CA ALA A 63 7.92 -15.31 17.42
C ALA A 63 7.90 -16.74 16.85
N GLY A 64 8.83 -17.08 15.95
CA GLY A 64 8.80 -18.31 15.17
C GLY A 64 7.87 -18.21 13.95
N LEU A 65 7.95 -19.22 13.09
CA LEU A 65 7.15 -19.31 11.86
C LEU A 65 6.16 -20.47 11.95
N ALA A 66 4.92 -20.20 11.57
CA ALA A 66 3.92 -21.24 11.34
C ALA A 66 3.97 -21.74 9.89
N ARG A 67 3.21 -22.80 9.60
CA ARG A 67 3.06 -23.31 8.23
C ARG A 67 2.39 -22.26 7.34
N PRO A 68 2.71 -22.19 6.03
CA PRO A 68 2.05 -21.28 5.09
C PRO A 68 0.53 -21.43 5.15
N ALA A 69 -0.18 -20.30 5.15
CA ALA A 69 -1.63 -20.27 5.24
C ALA A 69 -2.27 -20.64 3.89
N GLY A 70 -3.25 -21.56 3.94
CA GLY A 70 -4.04 -21.97 2.78
C GLY A 70 -3.28 -22.69 1.66
N PRO A 71 -3.91 -22.87 0.49
CA PRO A 71 -3.31 -23.52 -0.66
C PRO A 71 -2.34 -22.59 -1.41
N GLY A 72 -1.37 -23.17 -2.12
CA GLY A 72 -0.33 -22.41 -2.83
C GLY A 72 -0.85 -21.50 -3.93
N TRP A 73 -1.94 -21.85 -4.61
CA TRP A 73 -2.54 -21.01 -5.65
C TRP A 73 -3.04 -19.67 -5.09
N LEU A 74 -3.65 -19.68 -3.90
CA LEU A 74 -4.16 -18.46 -3.28
C LEU A 74 -3.01 -17.51 -2.95
N ARG A 75 -1.94 -18.03 -2.34
CA ARG A 75 -0.75 -17.23 -2.01
C ARG A 75 -0.14 -16.58 -3.25
N ARG A 76 -0.09 -17.33 -4.36
CA ARG A 76 0.38 -16.81 -5.66
C ARG A 76 -0.55 -15.73 -6.21
N ILE A 77 -1.88 -15.90 -6.16
CA ILE A 77 -2.83 -14.88 -6.60
C ILE A 77 -2.65 -13.60 -5.77
N VAL A 78 -2.59 -13.69 -4.44
CA VAL A 78 -2.41 -12.51 -3.59
C VAL A 78 -1.10 -11.80 -3.88
N THR A 79 -0.02 -12.55 -4.08
CA THR A 79 1.32 -11.97 -4.31
C THR A 79 1.48 -11.40 -5.72
N TRP A 80 1.05 -12.13 -6.75
CA TRP A 80 1.34 -11.81 -8.15
C TRP A 80 0.19 -11.10 -8.88
N VAL A 81 -1.00 -11.05 -8.29
CA VAL A 81 -2.15 -10.30 -8.81
C VAL A 81 -2.59 -9.24 -7.81
N GLY A 82 -2.75 -9.61 -6.53
CA GLY A 82 -3.20 -8.71 -5.48
C GLY A 82 -2.26 -7.53 -5.23
N LEU A 83 -0.96 -7.78 -5.04
CA LEU A 83 0.01 -6.69 -4.82
C LEU A 83 0.15 -5.78 -6.06
N PRO A 84 0.27 -6.29 -7.30
CA PRO A 84 0.23 -5.42 -8.48
C PRO A 84 -1.06 -4.62 -8.63
N ALA A 85 -2.22 -5.20 -8.29
CA ALA A 85 -3.48 -4.47 -8.29
C ALA A 85 -3.51 -3.34 -7.23
N CYS A 86 -2.94 -3.58 -6.04
CA CYS A 86 -2.77 -2.54 -5.03
C CYS A 86 -1.81 -1.44 -5.50
N ALA A 87 -0.70 -1.82 -6.15
CA ALA A 87 0.23 -0.86 -6.73
C ALA A 87 -0.43 -0.01 -7.82
N ALA A 88 -1.21 -0.63 -8.71
CA ALA A 88 -1.99 0.08 -9.72
C ALA A 88 -3.03 1.03 -9.11
N LEU A 89 -3.66 0.63 -8.01
CA LEU A 89 -4.57 1.49 -7.25
C LEU A 89 -3.85 2.75 -6.75
N VAL A 90 -2.66 2.59 -6.15
CA VAL A 90 -1.89 3.72 -5.65
C VAL A 90 -1.37 4.61 -6.78
N VAL A 91 -0.89 4.03 -7.88
CA VAL A 91 -0.43 4.78 -9.06
C VAL A 91 -1.57 5.60 -9.67
N THR A 92 -2.74 5.00 -9.86
CA THR A 92 -3.90 5.75 -10.39
C THR A 92 -4.37 6.86 -9.45
N GLY A 93 -4.26 6.66 -8.13
CA GLY A 93 -4.55 7.71 -7.14
C GLY A 93 -3.53 8.87 -7.19
N ALA A 94 -2.25 8.55 -7.40
CA ALA A 94 -1.20 9.55 -7.60
C ALA A 94 -1.41 10.35 -8.91
N VAL A 95 -1.84 9.69 -9.99
CA VAL A 95 -2.23 10.35 -11.25
C VAL A 95 -3.43 11.29 -11.03
N ALA A 96 -4.47 10.84 -10.31
CA ALA A 96 -5.63 11.68 -10.00
C ALA A 96 -5.24 12.90 -9.15
N THR A 97 -4.35 12.71 -8.17
CA THR A 97 -3.82 13.82 -7.34
C THR A 97 -3.03 14.81 -8.18
N ALA A 98 -2.15 14.33 -9.06
CA ALA A 98 -1.36 15.15 -9.97
C ALA A 98 -2.20 15.88 -11.05
N SER A 99 -3.44 15.44 -11.27
CA SER A 99 -4.41 16.05 -12.18
C SER A 99 -5.39 17.00 -11.46
N GLY A 100 -5.32 17.07 -10.12
CA GLY A 100 -6.17 17.94 -9.31
C GLY A 100 -5.77 19.42 -9.35
N PRO A 101 -6.63 20.33 -8.85
CA PRO A 101 -6.41 21.77 -8.86
C PRO A 101 -5.40 22.25 -7.80
N HIS A 102 -5.08 21.45 -6.78
CA HIS A 102 -4.21 21.86 -5.65
C HIS A 102 -2.80 21.28 -5.80
N PRO A 103 -1.74 22.11 -5.89
CA PRO A 103 -0.41 21.61 -6.19
C PRO A 103 0.40 21.26 -4.95
N GLY A 104 -0.15 21.53 -3.77
CA GLY A 104 0.59 21.48 -2.51
C GLY A 104 1.48 22.72 -2.29
N ALA A 105 1.33 23.77 -3.11
CA ALA A 105 1.97 25.07 -2.96
C ALA A 105 0.97 26.20 -3.27
N ASP A 106 1.26 27.41 -2.81
CA ASP A 106 0.44 28.62 -3.06
C ASP A 106 0.66 29.20 -4.48
N GLU A 107 1.60 28.65 -5.25
CA GLU A 107 1.95 29.08 -6.61
C GLU A 107 1.44 28.10 -7.69
N ASP A 108 1.30 28.59 -8.92
CA ASP A 108 0.86 27.82 -10.10
C ASP A 108 1.92 26.76 -10.52
N VAL A 109 1.76 25.54 -10.02
CA VAL A 109 2.59 24.38 -10.41
C VAL A 109 1.99 23.66 -11.62
N LYS A 110 2.87 23.15 -12.49
CA LYS A 110 2.50 22.35 -13.66
C LYS A 110 1.68 21.11 -13.30
N ARG A 111 0.70 20.77 -14.15
CA ARG A 111 -0.13 19.54 -14.04
C ARG A 111 0.15 18.58 -15.18
N LEU A 112 -0.36 17.35 -15.04
CA LEU A 112 -0.27 16.34 -16.10
C LEU A 112 -1.02 16.74 -17.38
N GLY A 113 -1.91 17.73 -17.32
CA GLY A 113 -2.76 18.10 -18.46
C GLY A 113 -3.85 17.07 -18.75
N LEU A 114 -4.17 16.21 -17.78
CA LEU A 114 -5.26 15.24 -17.85
C LEU A 114 -6.49 15.80 -17.13
N GLU A 115 -7.66 15.48 -17.66
CA GLU A 115 -8.93 15.82 -17.02
C GLU A 115 -9.10 15.03 -15.71
N ILE A 116 -9.37 15.76 -14.62
CA ILE A 116 -9.51 15.16 -13.29
C ILE A 116 -10.66 14.13 -13.26
N VAL A 117 -11.74 14.40 -13.99
CA VAL A 117 -12.91 13.51 -14.05
C VAL A 117 -12.53 12.14 -14.62
N ASP A 118 -11.72 12.11 -15.69
CA ASP A 118 -11.29 10.87 -16.33
C ASP A 118 -10.33 10.08 -15.44
N THR A 119 -9.38 10.77 -14.79
CA THR A 119 -8.41 10.12 -13.90
C THR A 119 -9.08 9.55 -12.64
N VAL A 120 -10.02 10.28 -12.03
CA VAL A 120 -10.84 9.79 -10.92
C VAL A 120 -11.72 8.61 -11.35
N TYR A 121 -12.34 8.67 -12.53
CA TYR A 121 -13.14 7.59 -13.07
C TYR A 121 -12.35 6.28 -13.19
N VAL A 122 -11.13 6.34 -13.73
CA VAL A 122 -10.23 5.18 -13.79
C VAL A 122 -9.86 4.71 -12.37
N HIS A 123 -9.45 5.63 -11.49
CA HIS A 123 -9.02 5.30 -10.13
C HIS A 123 -10.10 4.57 -9.34
N VAL A 124 -11.35 5.04 -9.36
CA VAL A 124 -12.48 4.42 -8.66
C VAL A 124 -12.74 2.99 -9.16
N ARG A 125 -12.62 2.74 -10.48
CA ARG A 125 -12.80 1.39 -11.04
C ARG A 125 -11.69 0.44 -10.59
N VAL A 126 -10.45 0.92 -10.54
CA VAL A 126 -9.32 0.15 -9.99
C VAL A 126 -9.53 -0.12 -8.50
N ALA A 127 -10.02 0.86 -7.74
CA ALA A 127 -10.34 0.70 -6.32
C ALA A 127 -11.42 -0.35 -6.08
N ALA A 128 -12.49 -0.33 -6.87
CA ALA A 128 -13.55 -1.32 -6.82
C ALA A 128 -13.03 -2.74 -7.15
N ALA A 129 -12.23 -2.88 -8.21
CA ALA A 129 -11.63 -4.17 -8.58
C ALA A 129 -10.71 -4.72 -7.48
N PHE A 130 -9.88 -3.86 -6.88
CA PHE A 130 -9.02 -4.24 -5.76
C PHE A 130 -9.85 -4.64 -4.53
N GLY A 131 -10.88 -3.86 -4.18
CA GLY A 131 -11.80 -4.14 -3.08
C GLY A 131 -12.49 -5.49 -3.22
N LEU A 132 -12.97 -5.84 -4.43
CA LEU A 132 -13.54 -7.17 -4.71
C LEU A 132 -12.51 -8.29 -4.48
N GLY A 133 -11.26 -8.08 -4.87
CA GLY A 133 -10.16 -9.01 -4.58
C GLY A 133 -9.93 -9.19 -3.07
N VAL A 134 -9.98 -8.11 -2.30
CA VAL A 134 -9.85 -8.17 -0.83
C VAL A 134 -11.03 -8.92 -0.19
N LEU A 135 -12.26 -8.72 -0.66
CA LEU A 135 -13.43 -9.47 -0.20
C LEU A 135 -13.31 -10.96 -0.51
N PHE A 136 -12.83 -11.32 -1.71
CA PHE A 136 -12.58 -12.70 -2.09
C PHE A 136 -11.54 -13.37 -1.16
N ILE A 137 -10.44 -12.67 -0.84
CA ILE A 137 -9.45 -13.14 0.13
C ILE A 137 -10.08 -13.32 1.52
N GLY A 138 -10.91 -12.38 1.95
CA GLY A 138 -11.63 -12.43 3.23
C GLY A 138 -12.51 -13.66 3.37
N TRP A 139 -13.30 -13.97 2.34
CA TRP A 139 -14.11 -15.18 2.28
C TRP A 139 -13.26 -16.44 2.53
N PHE A 140 -12.07 -16.50 1.94
CA PHE A 140 -11.14 -17.61 2.19
C PHE A 140 -10.59 -17.59 3.62
N LEU A 141 -10.15 -16.44 4.13
CA LEU A 141 -9.55 -16.33 5.46
C LEU A 141 -10.54 -16.72 6.56
N VAL A 142 -11.83 -16.43 6.39
CA VAL A 142 -12.90 -16.89 7.28
C VAL A 142 -12.95 -18.42 7.36
N ARG A 143 -12.68 -19.14 6.26
CA ARG A 143 -12.65 -20.62 6.25
C ARG A 143 -11.47 -21.22 7.01
N ILE A 144 -10.41 -20.45 7.23
CA ILE A 144 -9.19 -20.91 7.95
C ILE A 144 -8.98 -20.18 9.29
N ARG A 145 -10.01 -19.45 9.77
CA ARG A 145 -9.92 -18.55 10.92
C ARG A 145 -9.50 -19.23 12.22
N ASP A 146 -9.87 -20.49 12.41
CA ASP A 146 -9.57 -21.23 13.65
C ASP A 146 -8.07 -21.54 13.77
N ARG A 147 -7.38 -21.62 12.62
CA ARG A 147 -5.93 -21.86 12.57
C ARG A 147 -5.11 -20.58 12.45
N TYR A 148 -5.65 -19.56 11.79
CA TYR A 148 -4.95 -18.30 11.52
C TYR A 148 -5.80 -17.06 11.93
N PRO A 149 -6.21 -16.94 13.21
CA PRO A 149 -7.09 -15.85 13.65
C PRO A 149 -6.42 -14.48 13.50
N GLY A 150 -5.10 -14.39 13.70
CA GLY A 150 -4.36 -13.13 13.53
C GLY A 150 -4.28 -12.67 12.08
N LEU A 151 -4.30 -13.60 11.11
CA LEU A 151 -4.35 -13.24 9.70
C LEU A 151 -5.74 -12.71 9.31
N LEU A 152 -6.81 -13.28 9.86
CA LEU A 152 -8.16 -12.75 9.68
C LEU A 152 -8.30 -11.35 10.31
N TRP A 153 -7.72 -11.13 11.49
CA TRP A 153 -7.69 -9.82 12.12
C TRP A 153 -6.95 -8.78 11.26
N LEU A 154 -5.76 -9.13 10.76
CA LEU A 154 -4.97 -8.26 9.88
C LEU A 154 -5.74 -7.91 8.59
N TRP A 155 -6.43 -8.88 7.99
CA TRP A 155 -7.32 -8.63 6.87
C TRP A 155 -8.50 -7.72 7.25
N GLY A 156 -9.08 -7.89 8.44
CA GLY A 156 -10.14 -7.03 8.94
C GLY A 156 -9.69 -5.56 9.06
N VAL A 157 -8.47 -5.33 9.55
CA VAL A 157 -7.85 -3.99 9.59
C VAL A 157 -7.70 -3.42 8.17
N LEU A 158 -7.23 -4.22 7.20
CA LEU A 158 -7.17 -3.81 5.79
C LEU A 158 -8.54 -3.45 5.23
N LEU A 159 -9.58 -4.25 5.53
CA LEU A 159 -10.94 -3.98 5.07
C LEU A 159 -11.50 -2.67 5.66
N VAL A 160 -11.29 -2.44 6.96
CA VAL A 160 -11.71 -1.19 7.62
C VAL A 160 -10.97 0.00 7.04
N ALA A 161 -9.66 -0.11 6.81
CA ALA A 161 -8.86 0.93 6.17
C ALA A 161 -9.36 1.24 4.75
N LEU A 162 -9.71 0.23 3.96
CA LEU A 162 -10.31 0.41 2.62
C LEU A 162 -11.68 1.09 2.68
N GLY A 163 -12.53 0.73 3.64
CA GLY A 163 -13.81 1.40 3.86
C GLY A 163 -13.62 2.87 4.21
N ALA A 164 -12.72 3.16 5.15
CA ALA A 164 -12.35 4.53 5.51
C ALA A 164 -11.79 5.30 4.31
N GLN A 165 -10.91 4.68 3.52
CA GLN A 165 -10.34 5.28 2.31
C GLN A 165 -11.40 5.64 1.27
N ALA A 166 -12.37 4.76 1.05
CA ALA A 166 -13.48 5.03 0.12
C ALA A 166 -14.33 6.22 0.59
N VAL A 167 -14.65 6.28 1.89
CA VAL A 167 -15.38 7.41 2.48
C VAL A 167 -14.58 8.71 2.35
N VAL A 168 -13.30 8.70 2.72
CA VAL A 168 -12.43 9.88 2.63
C VAL A 168 -12.31 10.35 1.18
N GLY A 169 -12.13 9.43 0.22
CA GLY A 169 -12.08 9.74 -1.21
C GLY A 169 -13.35 10.41 -1.72
N GLU A 170 -14.52 9.88 -1.35
CA GLU A 170 -15.81 10.45 -1.75
C GLU A 170 -16.02 11.85 -1.17
N VAL A 171 -15.73 12.04 0.12
CA VAL A 171 -15.83 13.35 0.77
C VAL A 171 -14.85 14.33 0.12
N GLN A 172 -13.61 13.90 -0.14
CA GLN A 172 -12.59 14.71 -0.79
C GLN A 172 -13.02 15.16 -2.20
N TYR A 173 -13.63 14.28 -2.98
CA TYR A 173 -14.17 14.62 -4.31
C TYR A 173 -15.29 15.67 -4.21
N ARG A 174 -16.23 15.51 -3.27
CA ARG A 174 -17.37 16.44 -3.10
C ARG A 174 -17.00 17.79 -2.48
N THR A 175 -15.92 17.85 -1.72
CA THR A 175 -15.49 19.06 -0.99
C THR A 175 -14.41 19.86 -1.71
N ALA A 176 -14.20 19.59 -3.01
CA ALA A 176 -13.18 20.25 -3.83
C ALA A 176 -11.74 20.05 -3.30
N LEU A 177 -11.47 18.85 -2.76
CA LEU A 177 -10.13 18.33 -2.44
C LEU A 177 -9.35 19.15 -1.39
N PRO A 178 -9.93 19.41 -0.19
CA PRO A 178 -9.22 20.18 0.84
C PRO A 178 -7.95 19.44 1.29
N TRP A 179 -6.84 20.16 1.43
CA TRP A 179 -5.51 19.58 1.64
C TRP A 179 -5.43 18.62 2.85
N GLY A 180 -6.18 18.91 3.92
CA GLY A 180 -6.23 18.04 5.10
C GLY A 180 -6.81 16.66 4.80
N LEU A 181 -7.84 16.59 3.95
CA LEU A 181 -8.38 15.29 3.50
C LEU A 181 -7.40 14.58 2.57
N VAL A 182 -6.67 15.31 1.72
CA VAL A 182 -5.63 14.72 0.87
C VAL A 182 -4.57 14.03 1.73
N LEU A 183 -4.11 14.69 2.80
CA LEU A 183 -3.13 14.10 3.72
C LEU A 183 -3.65 12.81 4.36
N VAL A 184 -4.90 12.82 4.85
CA VAL A 184 -5.55 11.62 5.42
C VAL A 184 -5.66 10.51 4.37
N HIS A 185 -6.05 10.85 3.15
CA HIS A 185 -6.19 9.92 2.03
C HIS A 185 -4.85 9.28 1.65
N VAL A 186 -3.77 10.06 1.59
CA VAL A 186 -2.42 9.56 1.29
C VAL A 186 -1.89 8.68 2.42
N PHE A 187 -2.12 9.07 3.67
CA PHE A 187 -1.75 8.27 4.83
C PHE A 187 -2.44 6.89 4.83
N LEU A 188 -3.77 6.88 4.65
CA LEU A 188 -4.54 5.65 4.56
C LEU A 188 -4.13 4.81 3.34
N SER A 189 -3.79 5.43 2.20
CA SER A 189 -3.25 4.74 1.03
C SER A 189 -1.94 4.01 1.36
N ALA A 190 -0.99 4.68 2.03
CA ALA A 190 0.26 4.08 2.49
C ALA A 190 0.02 2.94 3.50
N ALA A 191 -0.95 3.10 4.41
CA ALA A 191 -1.35 2.06 5.36
C ALA A 191 -1.95 0.83 4.65
N ILE A 192 -2.85 1.03 3.68
CA ILE A 192 -3.43 -0.04 2.86
C ILE A 192 -2.34 -0.78 2.08
N TRP A 193 -1.38 -0.06 1.52
CA TRP A 193 -0.23 -0.66 0.84
C TRP A 193 0.59 -1.54 1.79
N ALA A 194 0.97 -1.02 2.96
CA ALA A 194 1.72 -1.78 3.97
C ALA A 194 0.93 -3.00 4.49
N LEU A 195 -0.37 -2.85 4.75
CA LEU A 195 -1.27 -3.94 5.17
C LEU A 195 -1.40 -5.01 4.08
N SER A 196 -1.47 -4.61 2.81
CA SER A 196 -1.53 -5.54 1.67
C SER A 196 -0.24 -6.36 1.56
N VAL A 197 0.91 -5.71 1.72
CA VAL A 197 2.22 -6.38 1.81
C VAL A 197 2.26 -7.33 3.01
N ALA A 198 1.75 -6.90 4.17
CA ALA A 198 1.74 -7.72 5.38
C ALA A 198 0.85 -8.96 5.24
N VAL A 199 -0.35 -8.83 4.66
CA VAL A 199 -1.24 -9.96 4.35
C VAL A 199 -0.57 -10.93 3.38
N ALA A 200 0.03 -10.42 2.30
CA ALA A 200 0.75 -11.24 1.33
C ALA A 200 1.92 -12.00 1.97
N TYR A 201 2.73 -11.31 2.80
CA TYR A 201 3.82 -11.93 3.55
C TYR A 201 3.31 -13.00 4.50
N ALA A 202 2.31 -12.69 5.33
CA ALA A 202 1.79 -13.58 6.35
C ALA A 202 1.10 -14.82 5.77
N LEU A 203 0.63 -14.78 4.52
CA LEU A 203 0.17 -15.97 3.82
C LEU A 203 1.31 -16.97 3.56
N TRP A 204 2.51 -16.49 3.22
CA TRP A 204 3.68 -17.35 2.95
C TRP A 204 4.47 -17.72 4.19
N ARG A 205 4.71 -16.75 5.08
CA ARG A 205 5.59 -16.88 6.25
C ARG A 205 4.89 -16.32 7.49
N PRO A 206 3.74 -16.90 7.91
CA PRO A 206 3.01 -16.38 9.06
C PRO A 206 3.87 -16.44 10.33
N PRO A 207 4.08 -15.32 11.04
CA PRO A 207 4.56 -15.36 12.42
C PRO A 207 3.67 -16.28 13.25
N ALA A 208 4.24 -17.13 14.09
CA ALA A 208 3.45 -18.07 14.89
C ALA A 208 2.47 -17.36 15.84
N ALA A 209 2.75 -16.11 16.21
CA ALA A 209 1.84 -15.23 16.96
C ALA A 209 0.51 -14.94 16.24
N LEU A 210 0.43 -15.09 14.91
CA LEU A 210 -0.82 -14.95 14.15
C LEU A 210 -1.66 -16.23 14.11
N THR A 211 -1.15 -17.32 14.68
CA THR A 211 -1.81 -18.63 14.70
C THR A 211 -2.29 -18.99 16.09
N THR A 212 -3.24 -19.92 16.17
CA THR A 212 -3.55 -20.57 17.44
C THR A 212 -2.30 -21.32 17.93
N ARG A 213 -1.91 -21.13 19.20
CA ARG A 213 -0.80 -21.87 19.79
C ARG A 213 -1.14 -23.36 19.68
N GLN A 214 -0.31 -24.11 18.97
CA GLN A 214 -0.31 -25.57 19.01
C GLN A 214 0.52 -26.04 20.20
#